data_AF-A0A8T5Q0N7-F1
#
_entry.id   AF-A0A8T5Q0N7-F1
#
_cell.length_a   1.000
_cell.length_b   1.000
_cell.length_c   1.000
_cell.angle_alpha   90.00
_cell.angle_beta   90.00
_cell.angle_gamma   90.00
#
_symmetry.space_group_name_H-M   'P 1'
#
loop_
_entity.id
_entity.type
_entity.pdbx_description
1 polymer ?
#
loop_
_entity_poly.entity_id
_entity_poly.type
_entity_poly.pdbx_seq_one_letter_code
_entity_poly.pdbx_strand_id
1 'polypeptide(L)'
;MSSSLTITSVENLQSRISSELRSMKDIPGIYVSLNKTQKSTERILGNSGVNTDKLFFIDCVTSEKKRDDVLHIAPDQLGLLCSAIRAFMNDIKGKKFLVLDALSTLLIYNNENQVVQFVREITEYVSENSSRVIAFSPETKGEELLGQIANFFDEVRRK
;
A
#
# COMPACT_ATOMS: atom_id res chain seq x y z
N MET A 1 -11.33 -13.86 0.28
CA MET A 1 -10.14 -12.99 0.48
C MET A 1 -9.65 -12.63 -0.90
N SER A 2 -9.12 -11.43 -1.11
CA SER A 2 -8.64 -11.04 -2.45
C SER A 2 -7.44 -10.12 -2.35
N SER A 3 -6.53 -10.29 -3.29
CA SER A 3 -5.39 -9.44 -3.53
C SER A 3 -5.52 -8.86 -4.93
N SER A 4 -5.37 -7.55 -5.07
CA SER A 4 -5.48 -6.88 -6.37
C SER A 4 -4.34 -5.92 -6.60
N LEU A 5 -3.73 -5.98 -7.78
CA LEU A 5 -2.76 -5.01 -8.27
C LEU A 5 -3.39 -4.17 -9.37
N THR A 6 -3.45 -2.85 -9.17
CA THR A 6 -3.88 -1.90 -10.20
C THR A 6 -2.66 -1.16 -10.75
N ILE A 7 -2.42 -1.36 -12.04
CA ILE A 7 -1.41 -0.68 -12.84
C ILE A 7 -2.14 0.39 -13.66
N THR A 8 -1.71 1.65 -13.57
CA THR A 8 -2.40 2.78 -14.23
C THR A 8 -1.44 3.94 -14.49
N SER A 9 -1.82 4.94 -15.28
CA SER A 9 -0.97 6.12 -15.47
C SER A 9 -0.75 6.89 -14.17
N VAL A 10 0.36 7.61 -14.07
CA VAL A 10 0.68 8.47 -12.90
C VAL A 10 -0.45 9.46 -12.61
N GLU A 11 -1.06 10.00 -13.66
CA GLU A 11 -2.18 10.97 -13.59
C GLU A 11 -3.43 10.37 -12.96
N ASN A 12 -3.70 9.09 -13.24
CA ASN A 12 -4.89 8.38 -12.77
C ASN A 12 -4.67 7.69 -11.42
N LEU A 13 -3.44 7.48 -10.98
CA LEU A 13 -3.09 6.72 -9.77
C LEU A 13 -3.92 7.13 -8.55
N GLN A 14 -3.96 8.44 -8.25
CA GLN A 14 -4.64 8.94 -7.07
C GLN A 14 -6.17 8.83 -7.17
N SER A 15 -6.75 9.07 -8.35
CA SER A 15 -8.19 8.93 -8.54
C SER A 15 -8.65 7.47 -8.39
N ARG A 16 -7.83 6.51 -8.84
CA ARG A 16 -8.06 5.07 -8.66
C ARG A 16 -7.99 4.67 -7.18
N ILE A 17 -6.96 5.12 -6.46
CA ILE A 17 -6.82 4.86 -5.02
C ILE A 17 -8.02 5.39 -4.25
N SER A 18 -8.39 6.66 -4.48
CA SER A 18 -9.56 7.27 -3.85
C SER A 18 -10.84 6.48 -4.15
N SER A 19 -11.05 6.08 -5.40
CA SER A 19 -12.23 5.30 -5.79
C SER A 19 -12.30 3.95 -5.08
N GLU A 20 -11.18 3.25 -4.95
CA GLU A 20 -11.13 1.96 -4.27
C GLU A 20 -11.38 2.13 -2.76
N LEU A 21 -10.74 3.11 -2.12
CA LEU A 21 -10.91 3.40 -0.69
C LEU A 21 -12.34 3.84 -0.34
N ARG A 22 -13.02 4.61 -1.20
CA ARG A 22 -14.45 4.96 -1.00
C ARG A 22 -15.34 3.73 -0.85
N SER A 23 -15.04 2.65 -1.60
CA SER A 23 -15.80 1.40 -1.51
C SER A 23 -15.60 0.67 -0.17
N MET A 24 -14.59 1.08 0.61
CA MET A 24 -14.18 0.46 1.87
C MET A 24 -14.35 1.40 3.08
N LYS A 25 -15.15 2.45 2.96
CA LYS A 25 -15.29 3.55 3.94
C LYS A 25 -15.49 3.16 5.41
N ASP A 26 -15.96 1.94 5.69
CA ASP A 26 -16.24 1.46 7.04
C ASP A 26 -15.30 0.38 7.56
N ILE A 27 -14.35 -0.04 6.73
CA ILE A 27 -13.40 -1.11 7.03
C ILE A 27 -12.09 -0.44 7.51
N PRO A 28 -11.54 -0.82 8.67
CA PRO A 28 -10.22 -0.35 9.09
C PRO A 28 -9.14 -0.86 8.13
N GLY A 29 -8.12 -0.05 7.89
CA GLY A 29 -7.06 -0.43 6.96
C GLY A 29 -5.73 0.21 7.27
N ILE A 30 -4.68 -0.42 6.75
CA ILE A 30 -3.32 0.11 6.77
C ILE A 30 -3.07 0.76 5.42
N TYR A 31 -2.55 1.98 5.43
CA TYR A 31 -2.14 2.69 4.23
C TYR A 31 -0.63 2.92 4.25
N VAL A 32 0.08 2.23 3.36
CA VAL A 32 1.53 2.41 3.19
C VAL A 32 1.77 3.42 2.07
N SER A 33 2.27 4.58 2.46
CA SER A 33 2.54 5.70 1.57
C SER A 33 4.02 5.73 1.20
N LEU A 34 4.33 5.37 -0.05
CA LEU A 34 5.69 5.23 -0.58
C LEU A 34 6.10 6.41 -1.46
N ASN A 35 5.15 7.12 -2.08
CA ASN A 35 5.45 8.19 -3.05
C ASN A 35 4.95 9.59 -2.63
N LYS A 36 4.09 9.68 -1.61
CA LYS A 36 3.58 10.92 -1.04
C LYS A 36 3.69 10.89 0.47
N THR A 37 3.80 12.05 1.09
CA THR A 37 3.71 12.16 2.54
C THR A 37 2.29 11.87 3.00
N GLN A 38 2.15 11.36 4.22
CA GLN A 38 0.88 11.06 4.86
C GLN A 38 -0.09 12.26 4.81
N LYS A 39 0.41 13.47 5.11
CA LYS A 39 -0.37 14.72 5.03
C LYS A 39 -0.91 15.01 3.64
N SER A 40 -0.11 14.77 2.60
CA SER A 40 -0.55 14.99 1.22
C SER A 40 -1.61 13.96 0.83
N THR A 41 -1.40 12.70 1.22
CA THR A 41 -2.34 11.61 0.98
C THR A 41 -3.69 11.87 1.66
N GLU A 42 -3.72 12.20 2.95
CA GLU A 42 -4.94 12.57 3.67
C GLU A 42 -5.71 13.68 2.97
N ARG A 43 -5.02 14.74 2.54
CA ARG A 43 -5.65 15.86 1.82
C ARG A 43 -6.28 15.41 0.51
N ILE A 44 -5.59 14.58 -0.28
CA ILE A 44 -6.10 14.07 -1.57
C ILE A 44 -7.33 13.17 -1.36
N LEU A 45 -7.25 12.27 -0.37
CA LEU A 45 -8.34 11.39 0.01
C LEU A 45 -9.55 12.18 0.55
N GLY A 46 -9.31 13.15 1.43
CA GLY A 46 -10.35 14.03 1.99
C GLY A 46 -11.04 14.89 0.93
N ASN A 47 -10.28 15.48 0.00
CA ASN A 47 -10.85 16.20 -1.15
C ASN A 47 -11.66 15.28 -2.07
N SER A 48 -11.36 13.98 -2.02
CA SER A 48 -12.12 12.94 -2.70
C SER A 48 -13.24 12.37 -1.81
N GLY A 49 -13.58 12.94 -0.65
CA GLY A 49 -14.65 12.43 0.21
C GLY A 49 -14.40 11.03 0.78
N VAL A 50 -13.14 10.59 0.86
CA VAL A 50 -12.73 9.37 1.58
C VAL A 50 -12.51 9.76 3.04
N ASN A 51 -13.19 9.08 3.97
CA ASN A 51 -12.88 9.22 5.39
C ASN A 51 -11.57 8.46 5.70
N THR A 52 -10.62 9.15 6.34
CA THR A 52 -9.30 8.61 6.72
C THR A 52 -9.21 8.21 8.20
N ASP A 53 -10.24 8.45 9.02
CA ASP A 53 -10.24 8.17 10.46
C ASP A 53 -10.01 6.69 10.82
N LYS A 54 -10.31 5.79 9.87
CA LYS A 54 -10.13 4.33 10.02
C LYS A 54 -8.84 3.81 9.35
N LEU A 55 -7.97 4.71 8.89
CA LEU A 55 -6.70 4.36 8.25
C LEU A 55 -5.53 4.55 9.22
N PHE A 56 -4.72 3.52 9.34
CA PHE A 56 -3.41 3.58 9.99
C PHE A 56 -2.35 3.86 8.94
N PHE A 57 -1.65 4.97 9.05
CA PHE A 57 -0.64 5.36 8.07
C PHE A 57 0.75 4.86 8.44
N ILE A 58 1.41 4.26 7.47
CA ILE A 58 2.86 4.05 7.44
C ILE A 58 3.42 4.98 6.35
N ASP A 59 4.09 6.04 6.76
CA ASP A 59 4.70 7.03 5.87
C ASP A 59 6.16 6.68 5.60
N CYS A 60 6.48 6.35 4.35
CA CYS A 60 7.84 6.06 3.91
C CYS A 60 8.50 7.19 3.13
N VAL A 61 7.90 8.39 3.14
CA VAL A 61 8.41 9.58 2.44
C VAL A 61 8.92 10.64 3.41
N THR A 62 8.22 10.82 4.53
CA THR A 62 8.59 11.85 5.51
C THR A 62 9.73 11.36 6.41
N SER A 63 10.84 12.11 6.48
CA SER A 63 12.01 11.79 7.31
C SER A 63 11.86 12.17 8.79
N GLU A 64 10.98 13.12 9.10
CA GLU A 64 10.78 13.64 10.47
C GLU A 64 9.43 13.18 11.02
N LYS A 65 9.43 12.66 12.26
CA LYS A 65 8.20 12.29 12.96
C LYS A 65 7.41 13.56 13.30
N LYS A 66 6.31 13.79 12.59
CA LYS A 66 5.44 14.97 12.80
C LYS A 66 4.19 14.70 13.63
N ARG A 67 3.83 13.43 13.80
CA ARG A 67 2.62 12.95 14.49
C ARG A 67 2.91 11.61 15.16
N ASP A 68 2.31 11.38 16.32
CA ASP A 68 2.49 10.14 17.08
C ASP A 68 1.65 8.97 16.56
N ASP A 69 0.56 9.26 15.86
CA ASP A 69 -0.36 8.27 15.27
C ASP A 69 0.03 7.83 13.84
N VAL A 70 1.20 8.27 13.35
CA VAL A 70 1.75 7.88 12.05
C VAL A 70 3.09 7.21 12.25
N LEU A 71 3.22 5.98 11.74
CA LEU A 71 4.49 5.27 11.76
C LEU A 71 5.35 5.72 10.58
N HIS A 72 6.60 6.10 10.85
CA HIS A 72 7.53 6.55 9.82
C HIS A 72 8.61 5.47 9.65
N ILE A 73 8.72 4.90 8.45
CA ILE A 73 9.67 3.81 8.13
C ILE A 73 10.34 4.15 6.81
N ALA A 74 11.67 4.12 6.74
CA ALA A 74 12.36 4.40 5.49
C ALA A 74 12.06 3.31 4.42
N PRO A 75 11.97 3.66 3.13
CA PRO A 75 11.52 2.75 2.08
C PRO A 75 12.53 1.62 1.77
N ASP A 76 13.78 1.73 2.23
CA ASP A 76 14.82 0.70 2.18
C ASP A 76 14.76 -0.29 3.36
N GLN A 77 13.94 -0.01 4.38
CA GLN A 77 13.77 -0.85 5.57
C GLN A 77 12.63 -1.86 5.41
N LEU A 78 12.64 -2.65 4.33
CA LEU A 78 11.57 -3.58 3.97
C LEU A 78 11.21 -4.58 5.09
N GLY A 79 12.20 -5.06 5.86
CA GLY A 79 11.96 -5.97 6.99
C GLY A 79 11.17 -5.31 8.13
N LEU A 80 11.46 -4.04 8.41
CA LEU A 80 10.72 -3.26 9.41
C LEU A 80 9.31 -2.95 8.92
N LEU A 81 9.17 -2.61 7.63
CA LEU A 81 7.87 -2.39 7.00
C LEU A 81 7.00 -3.66 7.05
N CYS A 82 7.55 -4.83 6.74
CA CYS A 82 6.87 -6.11 6.88
C CYS A 82 6.39 -6.34 8.32
N SER A 83 7.28 -6.14 9.29
CA SER A 83 6.99 -6.35 10.71
C SER A 83 5.89 -5.42 11.21
N ALA A 84 5.92 -4.14 10.81
CA ALA A 84 4.92 -3.16 11.15
C ALA A 84 3.54 -3.51 10.57
N ILE A 85 3.48 -3.87 9.28
CA ILE A 85 2.23 -4.30 8.64
C ILE A 85 1.65 -5.50 9.38
N ARG A 86 2.46 -6.53 9.69
CA ARG A 86 2.01 -7.72 10.43
C ARG A 86 1.46 -7.35 11.81
N ALA A 87 2.16 -6.49 12.55
CA ALA A 87 1.72 -6.04 13.87
C ALA A 87 0.34 -5.35 13.81
N PHE A 88 0.17 -4.37 12.92
CA PHE A 88 -1.11 -3.69 12.76
C PHE A 88 -2.22 -4.64 12.28
N MET A 89 -1.91 -5.55 11.36
CA MET A 89 -2.89 -6.54 10.90
C MET A 89 -3.35 -7.46 12.03
N ASN A 90 -2.48 -7.83 12.96
CA ASN A 90 -2.86 -8.63 14.13
C ASN A 90 -3.73 -7.84 15.12
N ASP A 91 -3.44 -6.55 15.33
CA ASP A 91 -4.17 -5.70 16.28
C ASP A 91 -5.59 -5.36 15.81
N ILE A 92 -5.80 -5.22 14.50
CA ILE A 92 -7.11 -4.90 13.94
C ILE A 92 -8.00 -6.15 13.95
N LYS A 93 -9.10 -6.12 14.72
CA LYS A 93 -10.09 -7.20 14.75
C LYS A 93 -11.04 -7.13 13.55
N GLY A 94 -11.43 -8.30 13.04
CA GLY A 94 -12.43 -8.42 11.98
C GLY A 94 -11.88 -8.11 10.58
N LYS A 95 -12.77 -7.62 9.69
CA LYS A 95 -12.42 -7.28 8.30
C LYS A 95 -11.46 -6.09 8.28
N LYS A 96 -10.42 -6.19 7.47
CA LYS A 96 -9.38 -5.18 7.30
C LYS A 96 -8.73 -5.26 5.93
N PHE A 97 -8.01 -4.21 5.55
CA PHE A 97 -7.28 -4.17 4.29
C PHE A 97 -5.91 -3.51 4.44
N LEU A 98 -5.05 -3.78 3.46
CA LEU A 98 -3.76 -3.14 3.27
C LEU A 98 -3.73 -2.44 1.92
N VAL A 99 -3.32 -1.18 1.89
CA VAL A 99 -3.02 -0.42 0.67
C VAL A 99 -1.52 -0.17 0.55
N LEU A 100 -0.96 -0.41 -0.65
CA LEU A 100 0.41 -0.05 -1.01
C LEU A 100 0.39 1.01 -2.14
N ASP A 101 0.76 2.26 -1.86
CA ASP A 101 0.81 3.40 -2.83
C ASP A 101 2.21 4.04 -2.90
N ALA A 102 3.07 3.77 -3.89
CA ALA A 102 2.92 2.82 -4.99
C ALA A 102 4.12 1.88 -5.05
N LEU A 103 3.89 0.61 -5.37
CA LEU A 103 4.88 -0.46 -5.26
C LEU A 103 6.17 -0.18 -6.04
N SER A 104 6.08 0.36 -7.27
CA SER A 104 7.27 0.65 -8.08
C SER A 104 8.23 1.64 -7.42
N THR A 105 7.78 2.42 -6.43
CA THR A 105 8.64 3.34 -5.69
C THR A 105 9.67 2.59 -4.83
N LEU A 106 9.39 1.35 -4.40
CA LEU A 106 10.37 0.55 -3.66
C LEU A 106 11.61 0.22 -4.49
N LEU A 107 11.51 0.14 -5.82
CA LEU A 107 12.65 -0.11 -6.71
C LEU A 107 13.65 1.05 -6.76
N ILE A 108 13.28 2.24 -6.30
CA ILE A 108 14.20 3.38 -6.21
C ILE A 108 15.23 3.14 -5.10
N TYR A 109 14.84 2.40 -4.06
CA TYR A 109 15.61 2.26 -2.82
C TYR A 109 16.12 0.82 -2.58
N ASN A 110 15.57 -0.16 -3.30
CA ASN A 110 15.84 -1.57 -3.09
C ASN A 110 16.11 -2.28 -4.42
N ASN A 111 16.81 -3.41 -4.36
CA ASN A 111 16.95 -4.25 -5.54
C ASN A 111 15.66 -5.03 -5.82
N GLU A 112 15.51 -5.50 -7.06
CA GLU A 112 14.30 -6.18 -7.54
C GLU A 112 13.93 -7.40 -6.68
N ASN A 113 14.91 -8.28 -6.40
CA ASN A 113 14.69 -9.49 -5.60
C ASN A 113 14.16 -9.19 -4.19
N GLN A 114 14.65 -8.13 -3.55
CA GLN A 114 14.15 -7.69 -2.24
C GLN A 114 12.69 -7.25 -2.31
N VAL A 115 12.31 -6.51 -3.37
CA VAL A 115 10.92 -6.07 -3.56
C VAL A 115 10.01 -7.24 -3.86
N VAL A 116 10.42 -8.17 -4.73
CA VAL A 116 9.68 -9.42 -5.03
C VAL A 116 9.41 -10.20 -3.75
N GLN A 117 10.44 -10.41 -2.93
CA GLN A 117 10.32 -11.13 -1.67
C GLN A 117 9.36 -10.39 -0.70
N PHE A 118 9.50 -9.07 -0.56
CA PHE A 118 8.62 -8.26 0.28
C PHE A 118 7.15 -8.37 -0.15
N VAL A 119 6.86 -8.22 -1.45
CA VAL A 119 5.50 -8.30 -1.97
C VAL A 119 4.92 -9.68 -1.71
N ARG A 120 5.67 -10.74 -2.05
CA ARG A 120 5.26 -12.13 -1.82
C ARG A 120 4.90 -12.37 -0.36
N GLU A 121 5.80 -12.03 0.55
CA GLU A 121 5.61 -12.25 2.00
C GLU A 121 4.39 -11.52 2.55
N ILE A 122 4.09 -10.33 2.04
CA ILE A 122 2.93 -9.54 2.48
C ILE A 122 1.64 -10.05 1.86
N THR A 123 1.64 -10.40 0.58
CA THR A 123 0.45 -10.97 -0.07
C THR A 123 0.07 -12.31 0.56
N GLU A 124 1.05 -13.18 0.83
CA GLU A 124 0.84 -14.47 1.51
C GLU A 124 0.29 -14.25 2.92
N TYR A 125 0.95 -13.42 3.72
CA TYR A 125 0.53 -13.17 5.10
C TYR A 125 -0.88 -12.57 5.19
N VAL A 126 -1.20 -11.57 4.34
CA VAL A 126 -2.52 -10.93 4.38
C VAL A 126 -3.62 -11.88 3.89
N SER A 127 -3.30 -12.74 2.92
CA SER A 127 -4.19 -13.82 2.46
C SER A 127 -4.53 -14.78 3.59
N GLU A 128 -3.54 -15.28 4.34
CA GLU A 128 -3.77 -16.17 5.48
C GLU A 128 -4.63 -15.54 6.60
N ASN A 129 -4.64 -14.21 6.70
CA ASN A 129 -5.28 -13.46 7.78
C ASN A 129 -6.65 -12.84 7.39
N SER A 130 -7.38 -13.45 6.45
CA SER A 130 -8.75 -13.04 6.09
C SER A 130 -8.92 -11.60 5.62
N SER A 131 -7.88 -11.04 5.02
CA SER A 131 -7.77 -9.61 4.75
C SER A 131 -7.59 -9.33 3.26
N ARG A 132 -7.78 -8.08 2.85
CA ARG A 132 -7.65 -7.66 1.44
C ARG A 132 -6.33 -6.91 1.21
N VAL A 133 -5.56 -7.27 0.19
CA VAL A 133 -4.41 -6.48 -0.28
C VAL A 133 -4.79 -5.70 -1.53
N ILE A 134 -4.49 -4.41 -1.55
CA ILE A 134 -4.72 -3.56 -2.70
C ILE A 134 -3.43 -2.79 -2.98
N ALA A 135 -2.73 -3.22 -4.03
CA ALA A 135 -1.52 -2.58 -4.47
C ALA A 135 -1.80 -1.69 -5.68
N PHE A 136 -1.09 -0.57 -5.73
CA PHE A 136 -1.08 0.31 -6.89
C PHE A 136 0.34 0.48 -7.40
N SER A 137 0.48 0.56 -8.72
CA SER A 137 1.72 0.94 -9.37
C SER A 137 1.42 1.84 -10.56
N PRO A 138 2.17 2.93 -10.76
CA PRO A 138 2.13 3.63 -12.04
C PRO A 138 2.72 2.76 -13.16
N GLU A 139 2.25 2.97 -14.39
CA GLU A 139 2.83 2.48 -15.64
C GLU A 139 4.16 3.21 -15.91
N THR A 140 5.20 2.83 -15.18
CA THR A 140 6.55 3.42 -15.29
C THR A 140 7.61 2.34 -15.49
N LYS A 141 8.89 2.71 -15.44
CA LYS A 141 10.00 1.75 -15.32
C LYS A 141 9.71 0.75 -14.17
N GLY A 142 9.92 -0.54 -14.43
CA GLY A 142 9.58 -1.63 -13.50
C GLY A 142 8.57 -2.65 -14.05
N GLU A 143 8.22 -2.62 -15.34
CA GLU A 143 7.32 -3.62 -15.96
C GLU A 143 7.79 -5.07 -15.75
N GLU A 144 9.10 -5.32 -15.72
CA GLU A 144 9.66 -6.64 -15.43
C GLU A 144 9.33 -7.10 -14.00
N LEU A 145 9.57 -6.24 -13.00
CA LEU A 145 9.12 -6.48 -11.62
C LEU A 145 7.60 -6.70 -11.58
N LEU A 146 6.82 -5.84 -12.25
CA LEU A 146 5.36 -5.95 -12.26
C LEU A 146 4.91 -7.29 -12.82
N GLY A 147 5.58 -7.81 -13.86
CA GLY A 147 5.36 -9.15 -14.39
C GLY A 147 5.69 -10.26 -13.37
N GLN A 148 6.78 -10.12 -12.62
CA GLN A 148 7.16 -11.09 -11.59
C GLN A 148 6.18 -11.11 -10.42
N ILE A 149 5.78 -9.94 -9.91
CA ILE A 149 4.91 -9.85 -8.73
C ILE A 149 3.43 -10.01 -9.06
N ALA A 150 3.01 -9.83 -10.32
CA ALA A 150 1.62 -9.98 -10.76
C ALA A 150 1.02 -11.33 -10.34
N ASN A 151 1.83 -12.39 -10.38
CA ASN A 151 1.40 -13.75 -10.02
C ASN A 151 1.11 -13.93 -8.52
N PHE A 152 1.50 -12.96 -7.67
CA PHE A 152 1.16 -12.97 -6.25
C PHE A 152 -0.20 -12.33 -5.94
N PHE A 153 -0.84 -11.74 -6.96
CA PHE A 153 -2.16 -11.13 -6.83
C PHE A 153 -3.23 -11.98 -7.51
N ASP A 154 -4.40 -12.09 -6.88
CA ASP A 154 -5.56 -12.80 -7.45
C ASP A 154 -6.12 -12.08 -8.67
N GLU A 155 -6.00 -10.75 -8.71
CA GLU A 155 -6.48 -9.91 -9.80
C GLU A 155 -5.47 -8.83 -10.18
N VAL A 156 -5.16 -8.72 -11.48
CA VAL A 156 -4.32 -7.65 -12.02
C VAL A 156 -5.13 -6.82 -13.00
N ARG A 157 -5.21 -5.51 -12.75
CA ARG A 157 -5.98 -4.55 -13.56
C ARG A 157 -5.03 -3.54 -14.20
N ARG A 158 -5.02 -3.43 -15.52
CA ARG A 158 -4.36 -2.34 -16.26
C ARG A 158 -5.44 -1.33 -16.69
N LYS A 159 -5.34 -0.06 -16.28
CA LYS A 159 -6.45 0.91 -16.29
C LYS A 159 -6.07 2.37 -16.57
#